data_AF-A0A9E5QD87-F1
#
_entry.id   AF-A0A9E5QD87-F1
#
_cell.length_a   1.000
_cell.length_b   1.000
_cell.length_c   1.000
_cell.angle_alpha   90.00
_cell.angle_beta   90.00
_cell.angle_gamma   90.00
#
_symmetry.space_group_name_H-M   'P 1'
#
loop_
_entity.id
_entity.type
_entity.pdbx_description
1 polymer ?
#
loop_
_entity_poly.entity_id
_entity_poly.type
_entity_poly.pdbx_seq_one_letter_code
_entity_poly.pdbx_strand_id
1 'polypeptide(L)'
;MFKNIWFADVSDPNVIDSIELVEQGHYYLGCHLSNDRLVTCNGPHGLRFWDLGEIPSQSLITDYCMNGHTLNFAMSDDVIYINYSDSSIAVYDLSEISHPDKTCELAFDPPELLPYKYMAVADEVMYIAGQDEGLWAFALYDRLHPFRLPLDGSYESGYYSLAVRDSVLYAVNFDSLDAYRICDNFDLQKLASVGHEDMGYRDIQLYGDYLIGEDSRCFQIYDVSNYGEIELSSSSCYAIEVVGGITMKDSILYVSVGTAGIDIFDVSDPTNPQKITRWPEVWDPDKPNLDVHCVGVFGNYLVLYNGNYGVLVVDISDPISPVPAASYDTPGTAWDGIIDSSYIYVADIYGITIIKHNLIDIPAHIPKDHRLLSQNYPNPFNSSTVIEYAVPYDGHVVLDVYNILGQKVVNLVDGYQRRGDHTILWDGK
;
A
#
# COMPACT_ATOMS: atom_id res chain seq x y z
N MET A 1 -7.10 17.67 -12.36
CA MET A 1 -7.30 16.23 -12.19
C MET A 1 -6.71 15.92 -10.84
N PHE A 2 -7.56 15.78 -9.82
CA PHE A 2 -7.10 15.62 -8.44
C PHE A 2 -6.94 14.12 -8.19
N LYS A 3 -5.72 13.69 -7.86
CA LYS A 3 -5.41 12.31 -7.42
C LYS A 3 -5.34 12.34 -5.88
N ASN A 4 -5.74 11.22 -5.27
CA ASN A 4 -5.09 10.53 -4.14
C ASN A 4 -6.17 9.78 -3.37
N ILE A 5 -6.18 8.46 -3.48
CA ILE A 5 -7.08 7.61 -2.69
C ILE A 5 -6.19 6.69 -1.85
N TRP A 6 -6.00 7.11 -0.60
CA TRP A 6 -5.15 6.43 0.38
C TRP A 6 -5.84 5.21 0.98
N PHE A 7 -5.04 4.34 1.60
CA PHE A 7 -5.46 3.06 2.14
C PHE A 7 -4.40 2.52 3.12
N ALA A 8 -4.82 1.70 4.08
CA ALA A 8 -3.96 1.02 5.04
C ALA A 8 -4.39 -0.46 5.19
N ASP A 9 -3.49 -1.33 5.62
CA ASP A 9 -3.62 -2.81 5.58
C ASP A 9 -4.24 -3.42 6.84
N VAL A 10 -5.26 -4.29 6.71
CA VAL A 10 -5.64 -5.34 7.70
C VAL A 10 -6.34 -6.55 7.03
N SER A 11 -6.47 -7.69 7.72
CA SER A 11 -6.68 -9.03 7.11
C SER A 11 -7.80 -9.96 7.68
N ASP A 12 -8.51 -10.66 6.77
CA ASP A 12 -9.14 -12.02 6.87
C ASP A 12 -10.47 -12.22 7.70
N PRO A 13 -11.42 -13.15 7.36
CA PRO A 13 -12.07 -13.49 6.07
C PRO A 13 -13.63 -13.66 6.09
N ASN A 14 -14.31 -13.53 4.92
CA ASN A 14 -15.14 -14.60 4.26
C ASN A 14 -16.01 -14.13 3.03
N VAL A 15 -16.17 -15.04 2.03
CA VAL A 15 -17.25 -15.22 0.98
C VAL A 15 -18.29 -14.08 0.75
N ILE A 16 -18.65 -13.53 -0.44
CA ILE A 16 -18.34 -13.71 -1.90
C ILE A 16 -18.79 -12.47 -2.74
N ASP A 17 -18.46 -12.40 -4.05
CA ASP A 17 -18.87 -11.41 -5.10
C ASP A 17 -18.36 -9.94 -4.98
N SER A 18 -18.07 -9.33 -6.14
CA SER A 18 -17.67 -7.92 -6.29
C SER A 18 -18.88 -6.99 -6.25
N ILE A 19 -18.82 -5.91 -5.47
CA ILE A 19 -19.94 -5.01 -5.25
C ILE A 19 -19.62 -3.61 -5.78
N GLU A 20 -20.45 -3.17 -6.72
CA GLU A 20 -20.50 -1.81 -7.23
C GLU A 20 -21.07 -0.87 -6.15
N LEU A 21 -20.25 0.02 -5.57
CA LEU A 21 -20.77 1.18 -4.80
C LEU A 21 -21.12 2.34 -5.76
N VAL A 22 -21.84 2.00 -6.83
CA VAL A 22 -22.24 2.93 -7.90
C VAL A 22 -23.45 3.75 -7.44
N GLU A 23 -23.17 4.95 -6.96
CA GLU A 23 -24.11 6.08 -7.10
C GLU A 23 -23.62 6.99 -8.24
N GLN A 24 -24.41 7.09 -9.30
CA GLN A 24 -24.01 7.82 -10.51
C GLN A 24 -23.74 9.32 -10.23
N GLY A 25 -22.49 9.75 -10.42
CA GLY A 25 -22.12 11.17 -10.46
C GLY A 25 -21.31 11.68 -9.26
N HIS A 26 -20.74 10.79 -8.45
CA HIS A 26 -19.97 11.14 -7.26
C HIS A 26 -18.48 10.79 -7.41
N TYR A 27 -17.60 11.72 -7.00
CA TYR A 27 -16.15 11.52 -7.02
C TYR A 27 -15.64 11.41 -5.58
N TYR A 28 -15.09 10.25 -5.22
CA TYR A 28 -14.38 10.10 -3.95
C TYR A 28 -12.98 10.74 -4.05
N LEU A 29 -12.51 11.30 -2.94
CA LEU A 29 -11.25 12.07 -2.86
C LEU A 29 -10.26 11.49 -1.84
N GLY A 30 -10.59 10.32 -1.29
CA GLY A 30 -9.81 9.62 -0.28
C GLY A 30 -10.60 8.45 0.26
N CYS A 31 -9.89 7.45 0.76
CA CYS A 31 -10.47 6.44 1.63
C CYS A 31 -9.44 5.97 2.66
N HIS A 32 -9.82 4.99 3.46
CA HIS A 32 -8.97 4.30 4.41
C HIS A 32 -9.63 2.96 4.76
N LEU A 33 -8.84 1.91 4.94
CA LEU A 33 -9.29 0.61 5.39
C LEU A 33 -8.74 0.37 6.80
N SER A 34 -9.59 -0.09 7.71
CA SER A 34 -9.19 -0.49 9.06
C SER A 34 -10.20 -1.48 9.64
N ASN A 35 -9.71 -2.65 10.08
CA ASN A 35 -10.46 -3.67 10.82
C ASN A 35 -11.84 -4.00 10.21
N ASP A 36 -11.85 -4.52 8.98
CA ASP A 36 -13.05 -4.85 8.18
C ASP A 36 -14.01 -3.67 7.91
N ARG A 37 -13.50 -2.43 7.93
CA ARG A 37 -14.28 -1.23 7.63
C ARG A 37 -13.59 -0.39 6.57
N LEU A 38 -14.31 -0.08 5.50
CA LEU A 38 -13.88 0.95 4.56
C LEU A 38 -14.49 2.29 4.98
N VAL A 39 -13.66 3.32 5.07
CA VAL A 39 -14.05 4.71 5.22
C VAL A 39 -13.76 5.43 3.92
N THR A 40 -14.70 6.19 3.37
CA THR A 40 -14.54 6.90 2.09
C THR A 40 -14.96 8.36 2.21
N CYS A 41 -14.17 9.30 1.71
CA CYS A 41 -14.58 10.71 1.60
C CYS A 41 -14.97 11.06 0.17
N ASN A 42 -16.06 11.82 0.05
CA ASN A 42 -16.65 12.26 -1.21
C ASN A 42 -16.90 13.75 -1.06
N GLY A 43 -16.24 14.58 -1.89
CA GLY A 43 -16.10 16.01 -1.64
C GLY A 43 -17.36 16.70 -1.11
N PRO A 44 -18.45 16.79 -1.89
CA PRO A 44 -19.71 17.41 -1.46
C PRO A 44 -20.62 16.56 -0.55
N HIS A 45 -20.24 15.33 -0.21
CA HIS A 45 -21.07 14.39 0.57
C HIS A 45 -20.46 13.95 1.90
N GLY A 46 -19.25 14.41 2.23
CA GLY A 46 -18.61 14.11 3.51
C GLY A 46 -18.01 12.71 3.58
N LEU A 47 -18.31 11.98 4.65
CA LEU A 47 -17.75 10.65 4.95
C LEU A 47 -18.82 9.57 4.86
N ARG A 48 -18.44 8.41 4.33
CA ARG A 48 -19.24 7.19 4.37
C ARG A 48 -18.44 6.07 4.99
N PHE A 49 -19.09 5.31 5.87
CA PHE A 49 -18.53 4.17 6.57
C PHE A 49 -19.25 2.92 6.09
N TRP A 50 -18.49 1.90 5.70
CA TRP A 50 -18.99 0.67 5.10
C TRP A 50 -18.56 -0.53 5.95
N ASP A 51 -19.52 -1.39 6.29
CA ASP A 51 -19.25 -2.66 6.98
C ASP A 51 -18.86 -3.72 5.95
N LEU A 52 -17.68 -4.33 6.11
CA LEU A 52 -17.19 -5.39 5.23
C LEU A 52 -17.31 -6.79 5.87
N GLY A 53 -17.80 -6.88 7.12
CA GLY A 53 -17.71 -8.06 7.97
C GLY A 53 -18.52 -9.28 7.51
N GLU A 54 -19.82 -9.14 7.26
CA GLU A 54 -20.66 -10.26 6.76
C GLU A 54 -21.50 -9.89 5.51
N ILE A 55 -21.13 -10.48 4.38
CA ILE A 55 -21.91 -10.49 3.14
C ILE A 55 -23.14 -11.42 3.35
N PRO A 56 -24.36 -11.02 2.92
CA PRO A 56 -24.67 -10.03 1.90
C PRO A 56 -25.15 -8.67 2.41
N SER A 57 -25.07 -8.38 3.71
CA SER A 57 -25.47 -7.07 4.25
C SER A 57 -24.30 -6.09 4.32
N GLN A 58 -23.60 -5.88 3.20
CA GLN A 58 -22.72 -4.72 3.02
C GLN A 58 -23.57 -3.46 2.99
N SER A 59 -23.93 -2.98 4.17
CA SER A 59 -24.63 -1.73 4.36
C SER A 59 -23.63 -0.62 4.62
N LEU A 60 -23.90 0.52 4.00
CA LEU A 60 -23.54 1.82 4.55
C LEU A 60 -23.93 1.84 6.05
N ILE A 61 -22.94 1.86 6.93
CA ILE A 61 -23.14 1.97 8.39
C ILE A 61 -23.74 3.34 8.70
N THR A 62 -23.14 4.38 8.12
CA THR A 62 -23.66 5.75 8.15
C THR A 62 -23.07 6.55 6.99
N ASP A 63 -23.84 7.50 6.48
CA ASP A 63 -23.39 8.59 5.60
C ASP A 63 -23.44 9.87 6.43
N TYR A 64 -22.26 10.41 6.70
CA TYR A 64 -22.07 11.63 7.46
C TYR A 64 -21.79 12.79 6.50
N CYS A 65 -22.87 13.38 6.01
CA CYS A 65 -22.85 14.60 5.22
C CYS A 65 -22.32 15.77 6.04
N MET A 66 -21.12 16.23 5.70
CA MET A 66 -20.40 17.27 6.42
C MET A 66 -20.61 18.66 5.81
N ASN A 67 -20.51 19.68 6.66
CA ASN A 67 -20.51 21.08 6.24
C ASN A 67 -19.14 21.44 5.66
N GLY A 68 -18.97 21.31 4.34
CA GLY A 68 -17.75 21.67 3.62
C GLY A 68 -17.39 20.64 2.56
N HIS A 69 -16.56 21.01 1.58
CA HIS A 69 -15.99 20.03 0.67
C HIS A 69 -14.85 19.31 1.37
N THR A 70 -14.97 18.00 1.60
CA THR A 70 -13.84 17.16 2.02
C THR A 70 -12.82 17.05 0.89
N LEU A 71 -11.54 16.91 1.22
CA LEU A 71 -10.47 16.85 0.22
C LEU A 71 -9.47 15.73 0.43
N ASN A 72 -9.11 15.44 1.68
CA ASN A 72 -8.40 14.23 2.08
C ASN A 72 -8.67 13.98 3.57
N PHE A 73 -8.33 12.81 4.08
CA PHE A 73 -8.35 12.53 5.52
C PHE A 73 -7.22 11.57 5.91
N ALA A 74 -6.85 11.59 7.19
CA ALA A 74 -5.97 10.61 7.81
C ALA A 74 -6.72 9.94 8.97
N MET A 75 -6.33 8.72 9.33
CA MET A 75 -6.90 8.00 10.48
C MET A 75 -5.81 7.48 11.41
N SER A 76 -6.16 7.34 12.69
CA SER A 76 -5.34 6.73 13.72
C SER A 76 -6.27 5.98 14.68
N ASP A 77 -6.36 4.66 14.50
CA ASP A 77 -7.33 3.77 15.16
C ASP A 77 -8.78 4.32 15.01
N ASP A 78 -9.46 4.58 16.12
CA ASP A 78 -10.84 5.09 16.17
C ASP A 78 -10.95 6.64 16.02
N VAL A 79 -9.96 7.30 15.39
CA VAL A 79 -9.96 8.76 15.18
C VAL A 79 -9.70 9.10 13.72
N ILE A 80 -10.46 10.07 13.18
CA ILE A 80 -10.29 10.57 11.82
C ILE A 80 -10.04 12.09 11.79
N TYR A 81 -9.05 12.49 11.02
CA TYR A 81 -8.61 13.86 10.79
C TYR A 81 -8.95 14.25 9.34
N ILE A 82 -9.90 15.16 9.17
CA ILE A 82 -10.53 15.46 7.87
C ILE A 82 -10.12 16.83 7.41
N ASN A 83 -9.50 16.93 6.23
CA ASN A 83 -9.16 18.18 5.61
C ASN A 83 -10.32 18.71 4.75
N TYR A 84 -10.71 19.96 4.98
CA TYR A 84 -11.77 20.64 4.23
C TYR A 84 -11.22 21.69 3.26
N SER A 85 -12.03 22.05 2.28
CA SER A 85 -11.74 23.08 1.26
C SER A 85 -11.58 24.52 1.77
N ASP A 86 -11.89 24.78 3.04
CA ASP A 86 -11.60 26.05 3.72
C ASP A 86 -10.28 25.99 4.52
N SER A 87 -9.47 24.96 4.26
CA SER A 87 -8.19 24.72 4.90
C SER A 87 -8.31 24.43 6.41
N SER A 88 -9.49 24.11 6.94
CA SER A 88 -9.64 23.61 8.31
C SER A 88 -9.44 22.08 8.38
N ILE A 89 -9.04 21.59 9.56
CA ILE A 89 -9.03 20.15 9.85
C ILE A 89 -9.99 19.85 10.98
N ALA A 90 -11.02 19.05 10.70
CA ALA A 90 -11.90 18.53 11.73
C ALA A 90 -11.42 17.19 12.25
N VAL A 91 -11.58 16.99 13.56
CA VAL A 91 -11.27 15.75 14.26
C VAL A 91 -12.57 15.11 14.72
N TYR A 92 -12.76 13.83 14.42
CA TYR A 92 -13.92 13.07 14.86
C TYR A 92 -13.50 11.81 15.60
N ASP A 93 -14.21 11.56 16.71
CA ASP A 93 -14.21 10.29 17.43
C ASP A 93 -15.10 9.29 16.68
N LEU A 94 -14.58 8.08 16.41
CA LEU A 94 -15.26 6.98 15.72
C LEU A 94 -15.59 5.81 16.65
N SER A 95 -15.41 5.95 17.96
CA SER A 95 -15.79 4.94 18.96
C SER A 95 -17.28 4.56 18.87
N GLU A 96 -18.15 5.49 18.45
CA GLU A 96 -19.49 5.19 17.93
C GLU A 96 -19.60 5.61 16.45
N ILE A 97 -19.07 4.78 15.55
CA ILE A 97 -19.04 4.99 14.09
C ILE A 97 -20.40 5.35 13.44
N SER A 98 -21.54 4.98 14.03
CA SER A 98 -22.87 5.39 13.56
C SER A 98 -23.20 6.86 13.83
N HIS A 99 -22.54 7.46 14.82
CA HIS A 99 -22.67 8.86 15.23
C HIS A 99 -21.27 9.48 15.48
N PRO A 100 -20.45 9.72 14.42
CA PRO A 100 -19.14 10.34 14.57
C PRO A 100 -19.22 11.70 15.26
N ASP A 101 -18.58 11.84 16.42
CA ASP A 101 -18.64 13.05 17.23
C ASP A 101 -17.47 13.97 16.88
N LYS A 102 -17.78 15.20 16.41
CA LYS A 102 -16.76 16.22 16.13
C LYS A 102 -16.18 16.75 17.44
N THR A 103 -14.98 16.31 17.80
CA THR A 103 -14.30 16.71 19.04
C THR A 103 -13.55 18.03 18.90
N CYS A 104 -12.95 18.26 17.73
CA CYS A 104 -12.09 19.42 17.49
C CYS A 104 -12.20 19.96 16.06
N GLU A 105 -11.82 21.22 15.89
CA GLU A 105 -11.60 21.86 14.60
C GLU A 105 -10.33 22.72 14.70
N LEU A 106 -9.36 22.38 13.86
CA LEU A 106 -8.08 23.06 13.74
C LEU A 106 -8.20 24.04 12.58
N ALA A 107 -8.41 25.31 12.90
CA ALA A 107 -8.28 26.40 11.95
C ALA A 107 -6.81 26.85 11.88
N PHE A 108 -6.35 27.17 10.68
CA PHE A 108 -5.04 27.77 10.46
C PHE A 108 -5.19 29.29 10.39
N ASP A 109 -4.22 30.01 10.96
CA ASP A 109 -4.14 31.47 10.93
C ASP A 109 -2.74 31.84 10.39
N PRO A 110 -2.64 32.47 9.20
CA PRO A 110 -3.74 32.70 8.25
C PRO A 110 -4.31 31.38 7.69
N PRO A 111 -5.54 31.38 7.14
CA PRO A 111 -6.06 30.24 6.38
C PRO A 111 -5.38 30.16 5.00
N GLU A 112 -4.82 28.99 4.65
CA GLU A 112 -4.15 28.78 3.36
C GLU A 112 -5.07 29.08 2.16
N LEU A 113 -4.48 29.64 1.10
CA LEU A 113 -5.15 29.96 -0.17
C LEU A 113 -5.51 28.73 -1.02
N LEU A 114 -4.76 27.64 -0.86
CA LEU A 114 -5.01 26.34 -1.47
C LEU A 114 -5.02 25.27 -0.37
N PRO A 115 -5.91 24.27 -0.44
CA PRO A 115 -6.05 23.29 0.62
C PRO A 115 -4.92 22.25 0.62
N TYR A 116 -4.56 21.80 1.82
CA TYR A 116 -3.61 20.71 2.07
C TYR A 116 -4.02 19.43 1.35
N LYS A 117 -3.01 18.65 0.95
CA LYS A 117 -3.22 17.42 0.15
C LYS A 117 -2.65 16.16 0.76
N TYR A 118 -1.61 16.28 1.57
CA TYR A 118 -0.88 15.14 2.12
C TYR A 118 -0.78 15.27 3.63
N MET A 119 -1.10 14.17 4.32
CA MET A 119 -0.94 14.02 5.75
C MET A 119 -0.18 12.71 5.99
N ALA A 120 0.89 12.78 6.77
CA ALA A 120 1.66 11.62 7.22
C ALA A 120 1.62 11.58 8.75
N VAL A 121 1.35 10.41 9.32
CA VAL A 121 1.36 10.21 10.77
C VAL A 121 2.58 9.39 11.14
N ALA A 122 3.31 9.84 12.17
CA ALA A 122 4.43 9.12 12.75
C ALA A 122 4.37 9.24 14.27
N ASP A 123 4.37 8.10 14.96
CA ASP A 123 4.17 7.97 16.40
C ASP A 123 2.99 8.81 16.90
N GLU A 124 3.27 9.88 17.67
CA GLU A 124 2.29 10.78 18.27
C GLU A 124 2.24 12.15 17.55
N VAL A 125 2.62 12.21 16.27
CA VAL A 125 2.60 13.45 15.46
C VAL A 125 1.97 13.24 14.07
N MET A 126 1.09 14.15 13.69
CA MET A 126 0.60 14.28 12.31
C MET A 126 1.33 15.44 11.62
N TYR A 127 2.01 15.14 10.52
CA TYR A 127 2.61 16.09 9.58
C TYR A 127 1.68 16.35 8.42
N ILE A 128 1.62 17.60 7.96
CA ILE A 128 0.69 18.05 6.92
C ILE A 128 1.44 18.91 5.92
N ALA A 129 1.28 18.61 4.63
CA ALA A 129 1.81 19.40 3.54
C ALA A 129 0.72 20.27 2.91
N GLY A 130 0.98 21.57 2.93
CA GLY A 130 0.25 22.60 2.19
C GLY A 130 0.94 22.88 0.86
N GLN A 131 0.18 23.33 -0.12
CA GLN A 131 0.72 23.55 -1.48
C GLN A 131 1.46 24.90 -1.61
N ASP A 132 1.18 25.87 -0.74
CA ASP A 132 1.73 27.22 -0.87
C ASP A 132 2.43 27.73 0.42
N GLU A 133 2.12 27.22 1.63
CA GLU A 133 2.67 27.74 2.89
C GLU A 133 3.53 26.73 3.72
N GLY A 134 3.74 25.49 3.23
CA GLY A 134 4.82 24.61 3.72
C GLY A 134 4.44 23.33 4.46
N LEU A 135 4.94 23.18 5.71
CA LEU A 135 4.69 22.05 6.61
C LEU A 135 4.09 22.49 7.94
N TRP A 136 3.15 21.70 8.45
CA TRP A 136 2.59 21.82 9.79
C TRP A 136 2.71 20.49 10.52
N ALA A 137 2.88 20.57 11.84
CA ALA A 137 2.87 19.42 12.73
C ALA A 137 1.81 19.61 13.83
N PHE A 138 1.11 18.53 14.16
CA PHE A 138 0.13 18.47 15.22
C PHE A 138 0.44 17.31 16.15
N ALA A 139 0.56 17.57 17.45
CA ALA A 139 0.76 16.52 18.44
C ALA A 139 -0.56 15.77 18.69
N LEU A 140 -0.48 14.45 18.73
CA LEU A 140 -1.60 13.50 18.85
C LEU A 140 -1.66 12.81 20.23
N TYR A 141 -0.99 13.35 21.25
CA TYR A 141 -1.05 12.83 22.63
C TYR A 141 -2.49 12.65 23.14
N ASP A 142 -3.32 13.66 22.87
CA ASP A 142 -4.77 13.55 22.86
C ASP A 142 -5.20 13.59 21.39
N ARG A 143 -5.43 12.41 20.82
CA ARG A 143 -5.83 12.24 19.42
C ARG A 143 -7.11 12.98 19.07
N LEU A 144 -7.99 13.21 20.04
CA LEU A 144 -9.26 13.90 19.86
C LEU A 144 -9.13 15.43 19.98
N HIS A 145 -8.08 15.92 20.65
CA HIS A 145 -7.78 17.34 20.81
C HIS A 145 -6.32 17.66 20.43
N PRO A 146 -5.89 17.36 19.19
CA PRO A 146 -4.55 17.65 18.74
C PRO A 146 -4.28 19.15 18.78
N PHE A 147 -3.03 19.53 19.01
CA PHE A 147 -2.62 20.94 19.03
C PHE A 147 -1.46 21.20 18.08
N ARG A 148 -1.49 22.37 17.43
CA ARG A 148 -0.44 22.81 16.51
C ARG A 148 0.88 22.94 17.25
N LEU A 149 1.89 22.25 16.76
CA LEU A 149 3.26 22.37 17.23
C LEU A 149 3.91 23.64 16.65
N PRO A 150 4.78 24.32 17.41
CA PRO A 150 5.40 25.57 16.99
C PRO A 150 6.59 25.30 16.05
N LEU A 151 6.31 24.80 14.84
CA LEU A 151 7.27 24.85 13.74
C LEU A 151 7.58 26.33 13.44
N ASP A 152 8.87 26.65 13.30
CA ASP A 152 9.36 28.05 13.27
C ASP A 152 9.06 28.81 11.96
N GLY A 153 8.34 28.19 11.03
CA GLY A 153 7.96 28.76 9.73
C GLY A 153 9.03 28.65 8.65
N SER A 154 10.20 28.04 8.91
CA SER A 154 11.31 27.94 7.94
C SER A 154 11.07 26.98 6.76
N TYR A 155 9.86 26.46 6.60
CA TYR A 155 9.49 25.37 5.70
C TYR A 155 8.65 25.83 4.49
N GLU A 156 8.79 27.10 4.08
CA GLU A 156 7.93 27.88 3.16
C GLU A 156 7.72 27.32 1.72
N SER A 157 8.22 26.13 1.38
CA SER A 157 8.05 25.50 0.07
C SER A 157 6.88 24.51 0.10
N GLY A 158 5.99 24.55 -0.88
CA GLY A 158 4.83 23.65 -0.93
C GLY A 158 5.17 22.20 -1.28
N TYR A 159 4.75 21.23 -0.45
CA TYR A 159 5.10 19.81 -0.62
C TYR A 159 3.97 18.99 -1.25
N TYR A 160 4.36 17.93 -1.98
CA TYR A 160 3.49 17.06 -2.79
C TYR A 160 3.52 15.59 -2.40
N SER A 161 4.35 15.16 -1.47
CA SER A 161 4.23 13.86 -0.79
C SER A 161 5.16 13.85 0.43
N LEU A 162 4.80 13.02 1.41
CA LEU A 162 5.45 12.90 2.71
C LEU A 162 5.66 11.42 3.02
N ALA A 163 6.84 11.06 3.48
CA ALA A 163 7.15 9.73 3.98
C ALA A 163 7.98 9.84 5.26
N VAL A 164 7.78 8.96 6.25
CA VAL A 164 8.52 9.00 7.51
C VAL A 164 9.21 7.66 7.76
N ARG A 165 10.49 7.70 8.13
CA ARG A 165 11.21 6.54 8.68
C ARG A 165 11.84 6.91 10.03
N ASP A 166 11.46 6.18 11.07
CA ASP A 166 11.90 6.44 12.44
C ASP A 166 11.70 7.94 12.79
N SER A 167 12.75 8.63 13.23
CA SER A 167 12.71 10.08 13.56
C SER A 167 13.07 10.99 12.37
N VAL A 168 12.89 10.57 11.12
CA VAL A 168 13.16 11.39 9.92
C VAL A 168 11.95 11.47 9.00
N LEU A 169 11.47 12.70 8.80
CA LEU A 169 10.46 13.07 7.80
C LEU A 169 11.16 13.39 6.48
N TYR A 170 10.77 12.70 5.42
CA TYR A 170 11.08 13.02 4.04
C TYR A 170 9.90 13.75 3.43
N ALA A 171 10.15 14.88 2.79
CA ALA A 171 9.14 15.72 2.18
C ALA A 171 9.60 16.15 0.79
N VAL A 172 8.75 15.98 -0.22
CA VAL A 172 9.10 16.28 -1.61
C VAL A 172 8.28 17.45 -2.14
N ASN A 173 8.90 18.39 -2.84
CA ASN A 173 8.27 19.57 -3.44
C ASN A 173 8.61 19.64 -4.95
N PHE A 174 8.40 20.79 -5.60
CA PHE A 174 8.67 20.96 -7.03
C PHE A 174 10.18 21.06 -7.38
N ASP A 175 11.01 21.44 -6.42
CA ASP A 175 12.44 21.76 -6.62
C ASP A 175 13.38 20.78 -5.89
N SER A 176 12.94 20.15 -4.79
CA SER A 176 13.76 19.27 -3.95
C SER A 176 13.01 18.11 -3.27
N LEU A 177 13.78 17.07 -2.98
CA LEU A 177 13.53 16.13 -1.90
C LEU A 177 14.30 16.60 -0.65
N ASP A 178 13.59 16.84 0.44
CA ASP A 178 14.15 17.29 1.70
C ASP A 178 14.03 16.21 2.80
N ALA A 179 15.01 16.15 3.70
CA ALA A 179 14.96 15.34 4.92
C ALA A 179 15.04 16.21 6.17
N TYR A 180 14.15 15.95 7.12
CA TYR A 180 14.04 16.66 8.39
C TYR A 180 14.11 15.68 9.57
N ARG A 181 15.00 15.94 10.54
CA ARG A 181 14.96 15.25 11.84
C ARG A 181 13.79 15.77 12.63
N ILE A 182 12.95 14.86 13.06
CA ILE A 182 11.94 15.07 14.09
C ILE A 182 12.69 15.15 15.42
N CYS A 183 12.77 16.33 16.01
CA CYS A 183 13.45 16.56 17.29
C CYS A 183 12.52 16.25 18.48
N ASP A 184 13.08 16.02 19.67
CA ASP A 184 12.31 15.75 20.92
C ASP A 184 11.31 16.88 21.30
N ASN A 185 11.52 18.10 20.79
CA ASN A 185 10.61 19.24 20.93
C ASN A 185 9.60 19.38 19.77
N PHE A 186 9.55 18.39 18.88
CA PHE A 186 8.74 18.29 17.66
C PHE A 186 9.01 19.35 16.58
N ASP A 187 10.15 20.03 16.68
CA ASP A 187 10.66 20.90 15.63
C ASP A 187 11.41 20.07 14.56
N LEU A 188 11.47 20.59 13.33
CA LEU A 188 11.96 19.88 12.15
C LEU A 188 13.35 20.37 11.75
N GLN A 189 14.40 19.79 12.32
CA GLN A 189 15.76 20.16 11.93
C GLN A 189 16.06 19.65 10.51
N LYS A 190 16.12 20.53 9.51
CA LYS A 190 16.54 20.18 8.16
C LYS A 190 17.94 19.55 8.16
N LEU A 191 18.03 18.34 7.63
CA LEU A 191 19.26 17.54 7.56
C LEU A 191 19.91 17.64 6.18
N ALA A 192 19.11 17.40 5.14
CA ALA A 192 19.54 17.38 3.75
C ALA A 192 18.47 17.95 2.83
N SER A 193 18.91 18.31 1.62
CA SER A 193 18.09 18.75 0.50
C SER A 193 18.79 18.33 -0.77
N VAL A 194 18.11 17.59 -1.63
CA VAL A 194 18.60 17.19 -2.95
C VAL A 194 17.64 17.74 -3.99
N GLY A 195 18.15 18.65 -4.82
CA GLY A 195 17.41 19.13 -5.98
C GLY A 195 17.41 18.09 -7.10
N HIS A 196 16.38 18.12 -7.94
CA HIS A 196 16.26 17.26 -9.13
C HIS A 196 16.19 18.12 -10.40
N GLU A 197 16.71 17.60 -11.52
CA GLU A 197 16.95 18.42 -12.74
C GLU A 197 15.73 18.56 -13.66
N ASP A 198 14.73 17.70 -13.52
CA ASP A 198 13.51 17.65 -14.35
C ASP A 198 12.26 17.56 -13.45
N MET A 199 11.11 17.98 -14.00
CA MET A 199 9.76 18.09 -13.40
C MET A 199 9.52 17.44 -12.02
N GLY A 200 9.11 18.23 -11.02
CA GLY A 200 8.74 17.82 -9.65
C GLY A 200 8.12 16.43 -9.48
N TYR A 201 8.62 15.70 -8.48
CA TYR A 201 8.05 14.42 -8.07
C TYR A 201 6.57 14.54 -7.72
N ARG A 202 5.81 13.50 -8.05
CA ARG A 202 4.38 13.39 -7.70
C ARG A 202 4.15 12.57 -6.45
N ASP A 203 5.03 11.61 -6.17
CA ASP A 203 4.99 10.78 -4.97
C ASP A 203 6.38 10.29 -4.55
N ILE A 204 6.53 9.94 -3.27
CA ILE A 204 7.72 9.31 -2.69
C ILE A 204 7.30 8.13 -1.80
N GLN A 205 8.01 7.01 -1.94
CA GLN A 205 7.71 5.78 -1.20
C GLN A 205 8.96 5.23 -0.53
N LEU A 206 8.82 4.81 0.74
CA LEU A 206 9.90 4.22 1.53
C LEU A 206 9.88 2.70 1.46
N TYR A 207 11.07 2.12 1.30
CA TYR A 207 11.30 0.68 1.25
C TYR A 207 12.55 0.34 2.06
N GLY A 208 12.38 0.28 3.39
CA GLY A 208 13.49 0.09 4.33
C GLY A 208 14.51 1.22 4.26
N ASP A 209 15.73 0.89 3.83
CA ASP A 209 16.84 1.85 3.72
C ASP A 209 16.79 2.73 2.45
N TYR A 210 15.83 2.51 1.56
CA TYR A 210 15.69 3.23 0.29
C TYR A 210 14.40 4.04 0.20
N LEU A 211 14.48 5.18 -0.48
CA LEU A 211 13.34 6.01 -0.85
C LEU A 211 13.29 6.09 -2.38
N ILE A 212 12.14 5.81 -2.97
CA ILE A 212 11.93 5.93 -4.41
C ILE A 212 10.96 7.07 -4.68
N GLY A 213 11.41 8.06 -5.46
CA GLY A 213 10.56 9.15 -5.95
C GLY A 213 10.20 8.93 -7.41
N GLU A 214 8.95 9.22 -7.78
CA GLU A 214 8.49 9.19 -9.18
C GLU A 214 8.06 10.58 -9.68
N ASP A 215 8.44 10.90 -10.92
CA ASP A 215 7.95 12.08 -11.63
C ASP A 215 7.08 11.69 -12.82
N SER A 216 6.80 12.62 -13.73
CA SER A 216 6.06 12.38 -14.97
C SER A 216 6.64 11.28 -15.90
N ARG A 217 7.96 11.06 -15.91
CA ARG A 217 8.70 10.23 -16.89
C ARG A 217 9.88 9.47 -16.28
N CYS A 218 10.32 9.78 -15.07
CA CYS A 218 11.41 9.08 -14.40
C CYS A 218 11.01 8.52 -13.04
N PHE A 219 11.80 7.57 -12.56
CA PHE A 219 11.89 7.24 -11.15
C PHE A 219 13.35 7.38 -10.69
N GLN A 220 13.55 7.70 -9.42
CA GLN A 220 14.85 7.92 -8.80
C GLN A 220 14.93 7.19 -7.47
N ILE A 221 16.01 6.44 -7.25
CA ILE A 221 16.25 5.67 -6.03
C ILE A 221 17.29 6.41 -5.20
N TYR A 222 16.93 6.68 -3.96
CA TYR A 222 17.76 7.35 -2.96
C TYR A 222 18.15 6.36 -1.86
N ASP A 223 19.45 6.27 -1.56
CA ASP A 223 19.90 5.71 -0.30
C ASP A 223 19.61 6.73 0.82
N VAL A 224 18.88 6.27 1.82
CA VAL A 224 18.52 7.01 3.03
C VAL A 224 18.82 6.17 4.27
N SER A 225 19.75 5.20 4.19
CA SER A 225 20.19 4.36 5.31
C SER A 225 20.80 5.20 6.44
N ASN A 226 21.57 6.24 6.09
CA ASN A 226 22.13 7.19 7.05
C ASN A 226 21.13 8.33 7.34
N TYR A 227 20.62 8.38 8.57
CA TYR A 227 19.60 9.33 9.04
C TYR A 227 20.06 10.81 8.98
N GLY A 228 19.91 11.41 7.81
CA GLY A 228 20.24 12.79 7.51
C GLY A 228 21.10 13.01 6.27
N GLU A 229 21.42 11.95 5.54
CA GLU A 229 21.92 12.03 4.16
C GLU A 229 20.83 11.52 3.21
N ILE A 230 20.78 12.10 2.01
CA ILE A 230 19.98 11.63 0.88
C ILE A 230 20.97 11.48 -0.26
N GLU A 231 21.32 10.26 -0.65
CA GLU A 231 22.25 10.01 -1.74
C GLU A 231 21.49 9.46 -2.96
N LEU A 232 21.60 10.10 -4.11
CA LEU A 232 21.02 9.59 -5.36
C LEU A 232 21.81 8.34 -5.81
N SER A 233 21.27 7.16 -5.53
CA SER A 233 21.85 5.89 -5.94
C SER A 233 21.73 5.70 -7.46
N SER A 234 20.54 5.97 -8.01
CA SER A 234 20.28 5.81 -9.44
C SER A 234 19.05 6.58 -9.93
N SER A 235 18.99 6.84 -11.23
CA SER A 235 17.82 7.39 -11.91
C SER A 235 17.53 6.61 -13.19
N SER A 236 16.26 6.53 -13.58
CA SER A 236 15.84 5.90 -14.82
C SER A 236 14.66 6.65 -15.42
N CYS A 237 14.83 7.09 -16.67
CA CYS A 237 13.89 7.96 -17.37
C CYS A 237 13.39 7.35 -18.68
N TYR A 238 12.11 7.51 -18.96
CA TYR A 238 11.49 7.16 -20.23
C TYR A 238 11.50 8.35 -21.19
N ALA A 239 11.77 8.07 -22.47
CA ALA A 239 11.90 9.11 -23.49
C ALA A 239 10.57 9.81 -23.85
N ILE A 240 9.44 9.10 -23.69
CA ILE A 240 8.10 9.54 -24.12
C ILE A 240 7.02 9.07 -23.12
N GLU A 241 7.11 7.81 -22.67
CA GLU A 241 6.12 7.20 -21.78
C GLU A 241 6.08 7.87 -20.40
N VAL A 242 4.90 7.83 -19.77
CA VAL A 242 4.64 8.39 -18.45
C VAL A 242 4.72 7.30 -17.39
N VAL A 243 5.34 7.57 -16.23
CA VAL A 243 5.24 6.67 -15.07
C VAL A 243 3.83 6.80 -14.46
N GLY A 244 3.10 5.71 -14.24
CA GLY A 244 1.75 5.79 -13.63
C GLY A 244 1.79 5.70 -12.11
N GLY A 245 2.45 4.65 -11.64
CA GLY A 245 2.78 4.37 -10.25
C GLY A 245 3.93 3.35 -10.15
N ILE A 246 4.51 3.23 -8.96
CA ILE A 246 5.55 2.24 -8.61
C ILE A 246 5.13 1.37 -7.43
N THR A 247 5.65 0.14 -7.37
CA THR A 247 5.61 -0.71 -6.17
C THR A 247 6.82 -1.65 -6.15
N MET A 248 7.25 -2.12 -4.97
CA MET A 248 8.36 -3.05 -4.84
C MET A 248 8.02 -4.26 -3.97
N LYS A 249 8.56 -5.42 -4.36
CA LYS A 249 8.53 -6.67 -3.60
C LYS A 249 9.94 -7.21 -3.44
N ASP A 250 10.34 -7.50 -2.21
CA ASP A 250 11.70 -7.95 -1.87
C ASP A 250 12.76 -6.95 -2.39
N SER A 251 13.47 -7.28 -3.48
CA SER A 251 14.40 -6.39 -4.19
C SER A 251 14.03 -6.22 -5.66
N ILE A 252 12.75 -6.38 -6.00
CA ILE A 252 12.21 -6.25 -7.35
C ILE A 252 11.25 -5.06 -7.42
N LEU A 253 11.63 -4.05 -8.21
CA LEU A 253 10.83 -2.85 -8.46
C LEU A 253 9.95 -3.05 -9.71
N TYR A 254 8.66 -2.75 -9.57
CA TYR A 254 7.66 -2.76 -10.62
C TYR A 254 7.22 -1.33 -10.92
N VAL A 255 7.40 -0.89 -12.16
CA VAL A 255 7.12 0.48 -12.61
C VAL A 255 6.07 0.42 -13.70
N SER A 256 4.92 1.09 -13.53
CA SER A 256 3.96 1.21 -14.63
C SER A 256 4.42 2.27 -15.63
N VAL A 257 4.37 1.94 -16.92
CA VAL A 257 4.95 2.75 -18.00
C VAL A 257 3.86 3.05 -19.03
N GLY A 258 2.98 3.98 -18.67
CA GLY A 258 1.90 4.50 -19.50
C GLY A 258 1.06 3.38 -20.09
N THR A 259 1.01 3.31 -21.41
CA THR A 259 0.28 2.27 -22.14
C THR A 259 1.10 1.02 -22.48
N ALA A 260 2.40 1.03 -22.15
CA ALA A 260 3.35 -0.02 -22.50
C ALA A 260 3.42 -1.18 -21.49
N GLY A 261 2.61 -1.15 -20.43
CA GLY A 261 2.61 -2.15 -19.37
C GLY A 261 3.62 -1.85 -18.25
N ILE A 262 4.25 -2.87 -17.72
CA ILE A 262 5.08 -2.81 -16.51
C ILE A 262 6.54 -3.10 -16.84
N ASP A 263 7.44 -2.22 -16.44
CA ASP A 263 8.88 -2.52 -16.40
C ASP A 263 9.28 -3.06 -15.04
N ILE A 264 10.06 -4.14 -15.06
CA ILE A 264 10.46 -4.89 -13.87
C ILE A 264 11.98 -4.82 -13.75
N PHE A 265 12.47 -4.40 -12.59
CA PHE A 265 13.90 -4.20 -12.30
C PHE A 265 14.34 -4.99 -11.07
N ASP A 266 15.50 -5.63 -11.15
CA ASP A 266 16.27 -6.05 -9.98
C ASP A 266 16.97 -4.81 -9.41
N VAL A 267 16.67 -4.49 -8.16
CA VAL A 267 17.25 -3.38 -7.40
C VAL A 267 17.99 -3.88 -6.15
N SER A 268 18.43 -5.14 -6.13
CA SER A 268 19.34 -5.67 -5.09
C SER A 268 20.68 -4.95 -5.02
N ASP A 269 21.10 -4.31 -6.12
CA ASP A 269 22.04 -3.19 -6.14
C ASP A 269 21.31 -1.92 -6.61
N PRO A 270 20.83 -1.06 -5.68
CA PRO A 270 20.08 0.14 -6.02
C PRO A 270 20.94 1.24 -6.65
N THR A 271 22.27 1.11 -6.65
CA THR A 271 23.18 2.01 -7.40
C THR A 271 23.24 1.64 -8.89
N ASN A 272 22.78 0.44 -9.25
CA ASN A 272 22.80 -0.07 -10.60
C ASN A 272 21.58 -0.97 -10.91
N PRO A 273 20.33 -0.44 -10.89
CA PRO A 273 19.12 -1.21 -11.21
C PRO A 273 19.23 -1.95 -12.55
N GLN A 274 19.00 -3.26 -12.53
CA GLN A 274 19.02 -4.08 -13.75
C GLN A 274 17.61 -4.36 -14.21
N LYS A 275 17.23 -3.85 -15.39
CA LYS A 275 15.95 -4.20 -16.00
C LYS A 275 15.90 -5.69 -16.32
N ILE A 276 14.98 -6.41 -15.70
CA ILE A 276 14.71 -7.83 -15.92
C ILE A 276 13.92 -8.00 -17.22
N THR A 277 12.76 -7.35 -17.32
CA THR A 277 11.84 -7.50 -18.46
C THR A 277 10.84 -6.35 -18.56
N ARG A 278 10.02 -6.36 -19.61
CA ARG A 278 8.77 -5.59 -19.73
C ARG A 278 7.62 -6.58 -19.86
N TRP A 279 6.53 -6.36 -19.13
CA TRP A 279 5.33 -7.19 -19.20
C TRP A 279 4.10 -6.40 -19.65
N PRO A 280 3.32 -6.89 -20.64
CA PRO A 280 3.58 -8.07 -21.46
C PRO A 280 4.72 -7.83 -22.46
N GLU A 281 5.54 -8.85 -22.72
CA GLU A 281 6.66 -8.77 -23.68
C GLU A 281 6.15 -8.61 -25.12
N VAL A 282 5.03 -9.25 -25.45
CA VAL A 282 4.41 -9.22 -26.78
C VAL A 282 3.16 -8.37 -26.74
N TRP A 283 3.17 -7.31 -27.56
CA TRP A 283 2.01 -6.48 -27.86
C TRP A 283 0.89 -7.31 -28.51
N ASP A 284 -0.25 -7.43 -27.84
CA ASP A 284 -1.48 -8.03 -28.38
C ASP A 284 -2.28 -6.97 -29.14
N PRO A 285 -2.41 -7.04 -30.48
CA PRO A 285 -3.17 -6.07 -31.25
C PRO A 285 -4.69 -6.16 -31.04
N ASP A 286 -5.20 -7.28 -30.50
CA ASP A 286 -6.61 -7.44 -30.12
C ASP A 286 -6.87 -6.94 -28.68
N LYS A 287 -5.82 -6.66 -27.90
CA LYS A 287 -5.85 -5.99 -26.59
C LYS A 287 -4.85 -4.82 -26.50
N PRO A 288 -5.00 -3.78 -27.34
CA PRO A 288 -4.03 -2.70 -27.40
C PRO A 288 -4.02 -1.88 -26.11
N ASN A 289 -2.83 -1.63 -25.58
CA ASN A 289 -2.52 -0.77 -24.43
C ASN A 289 -3.03 -1.24 -23.06
N LEU A 290 -2.10 -1.66 -22.19
CA LEU A 290 -2.33 -1.65 -20.74
C LEU A 290 -2.08 -0.22 -20.24
N ASP A 291 -3.12 0.60 -20.14
CA ASP A 291 -3.03 1.95 -19.59
C ASP A 291 -3.06 1.88 -18.06
N VAL A 292 -1.90 1.69 -17.42
CA VAL A 292 -1.81 1.37 -15.99
C VAL A 292 -1.52 2.63 -15.17
N HIS A 293 -2.55 3.13 -14.50
CA HIS A 293 -2.51 4.37 -13.73
C HIS A 293 -1.92 4.21 -12.32
N CYS A 294 -1.97 3.01 -11.73
CA CYS A 294 -1.34 2.69 -10.45
C CYS A 294 -1.05 1.18 -10.35
N VAL A 295 -0.22 0.79 -9.38
CA VAL A 295 0.13 -0.60 -9.08
C VAL A 295 0.16 -0.88 -7.58
N GLY A 296 -0.34 -2.04 -7.18
CA GLY A 296 -0.26 -2.55 -5.80
C GLY A 296 0.35 -3.95 -5.78
N VAL A 297 0.79 -4.42 -4.61
CA VAL A 297 1.36 -5.75 -4.43
C VAL A 297 0.73 -6.47 -3.24
N PHE A 298 0.44 -7.77 -3.41
CA PHE A 298 -0.03 -8.65 -2.34
C PHE A 298 0.56 -10.05 -2.53
N GLY A 299 1.39 -10.49 -1.57
CA GLY A 299 2.13 -11.74 -1.70
C GLY A 299 2.94 -11.78 -2.99
N ASN A 300 2.72 -12.81 -3.84
CA ASN A 300 3.31 -12.89 -5.18
C ASN A 300 2.39 -12.36 -6.30
N TYR A 301 1.46 -11.45 -6.01
CA TYR A 301 0.58 -10.86 -7.00
C TYR A 301 0.82 -9.36 -7.14
N LEU A 302 1.03 -8.92 -8.37
CA LEU A 302 1.02 -7.52 -8.77
C LEU A 302 -0.39 -7.19 -9.27
N VAL A 303 -1.00 -6.16 -8.69
CA VAL A 303 -2.34 -5.68 -9.03
C VAL A 303 -2.19 -4.40 -9.84
N LEU A 304 -2.77 -4.37 -11.04
CA LEU A 304 -2.68 -3.27 -11.99
C LEU A 304 -4.03 -2.56 -12.08
N TYR A 305 -4.07 -1.28 -11.72
CA TYR A 305 -5.24 -0.43 -11.88
C TYR A 305 -5.19 0.19 -13.27
N ASN A 306 -6.07 -0.30 -14.14
CA ASN A 306 -5.97 -0.17 -15.59
C ASN A 306 -7.17 0.59 -16.17
N GLY A 307 -6.90 1.69 -16.86
CA GLY A 307 -7.94 2.56 -17.40
C GLY A 307 -8.85 1.93 -18.46
N ASN A 308 -8.40 0.84 -19.10
CA ASN A 308 -9.11 0.12 -20.17
C ASN A 308 -9.76 -1.20 -19.73
N TYR A 309 -9.31 -1.79 -18.62
CA TYR A 309 -9.65 -3.17 -18.22
C TYR A 309 -10.02 -3.32 -16.73
N GLY A 310 -10.17 -2.22 -16.00
CA GLY A 310 -10.42 -2.24 -14.56
C GLY A 310 -9.22 -2.72 -13.78
N VAL A 311 -9.28 -3.93 -13.20
CA VAL A 311 -8.16 -4.51 -12.46
C VAL A 311 -7.62 -5.75 -13.16
N LEU A 312 -6.29 -5.79 -13.35
CA LEU A 312 -5.57 -6.95 -13.85
C LEU A 312 -4.57 -7.44 -12.79
N VAL A 313 -4.68 -8.70 -12.39
CA VAL A 313 -3.80 -9.34 -11.41
C VAL A 313 -2.80 -10.24 -12.12
N VAL A 314 -1.52 -10.10 -11.76
CA VAL A 314 -0.41 -10.81 -12.38
C VAL A 314 0.37 -11.57 -11.31
N ASP A 315 0.55 -12.88 -11.48
CA ASP A 315 1.49 -13.67 -10.68
C ASP A 315 2.92 -13.25 -11.03
N ILE A 316 3.62 -12.70 -10.04
CA ILE A 316 5.01 -12.24 -10.07
C ILE A 316 5.94 -13.16 -9.25
N SER A 317 5.52 -14.40 -8.97
CA SER A 317 6.36 -15.44 -8.36
C SER A 317 7.60 -15.80 -9.21
N ASP A 318 7.64 -15.35 -10.46
CA ASP A 318 8.83 -15.31 -11.31
C ASP A 318 8.87 -13.94 -12.02
N PRO A 319 9.73 -13.00 -11.62
CA PRO A 319 9.79 -11.66 -12.22
C PRO A 319 10.32 -11.66 -13.65
N ILE A 320 10.93 -12.76 -14.12
CA ILE A 320 11.38 -12.93 -15.51
C ILE A 320 10.18 -13.29 -16.41
N SER A 321 9.20 -14.02 -15.87
CA SER A 321 8.02 -14.48 -16.61
C SER A 321 6.72 -14.31 -15.82
N PRO A 322 6.23 -13.06 -15.64
CA PRO A 322 4.95 -12.83 -14.97
C PRO A 322 3.77 -13.39 -15.77
N VAL A 323 2.74 -13.88 -15.08
CA VAL A 323 1.60 -14.58 -15.70
C VAL A 323 0.27 -13.94 -15.27
N PRO A 324 -0.68 -13.65 -16.18
CA PRO A 324 -2.01 -13.18 -15.78
C PRO A 324 -2.70 -14.21 -14.86
N ALA A 325 -3.12 -13.79 -13.67
CA ALA A 325 -3.75 -14.64 -12.67
C ALA A 325 -5.27 -14.43 -12.59
N ALA A 326 -5.72 -13.18 -12.63
CA ALA A 326 -7.13 -12.80 -12.61
C ALA A 326 -7.35 -11.45 -13.31
N SER A 327 -8.59 -11.15 -13.69
CA SER A 327 -9.01 -9.83 -14.16
C SER A 327 -10.42 -9.55 -13.68
N TYR A 328 -10.68 -8.30 -13.31
CA TYR A 328 -11.96 -7.85 -12.77
C TYR A 328 -12.35 -6.55 -13.46
N ASP A 329 -13.45 -6.58 -14.21
CA ASP A 329 -13.99 -5.38 -14.84
C ASP A 329 -14.50 -4.42 -13.74
N THR A 330 -14.16 -3.13 -13.85
CA THR A 330 -14.74 -2.06 -13.03
C THR A 330 -15.73 -1.24 -13.85
N PRO A 331 -16.74 -0.60 -13.24
CA PRO A 331 -17.73 0.22 -13.95
C PRO A 331 -17.12 1.32 -14.81
N GLY A 332 -15.97 1.86 -14.41
CA GLY A 332 -15.21 2.87 -15.16
C GLY A 332 -13.70 2.66 -15.08
N THR A 333 -12.95 3.55 -15.74
CA THR A 333 -11.48 3.64 -15.73
C THR A 333 -10.93 3.64 -14.30
N ALA A 334 -10.18 2.60 -13.94
CA ALA A 334 -9.51 2.45 -12.65
C ALA A 334 -8.23 3.30 -12.59
N TRP A 335 -8.17 4.23 -11.63
CA TRP A 335 -7.08 5.20 -11.46
C TRP A 335 -6.09 4.83 -10.36
N ASP A 336 -6.59 4.19 -9.30
CA ASP A 336 -5.84 3.94 -8.07
C ASP A 336 -6.44 2.77 -7.30
N GLY A 337 -5.75 2.28 -6.28
CA GLY A 337 -6.30 1.25 -5.41
C GLY A 337 -5.28 0.55 -4.51
N ILE A 338 -5.79 -0.32 -3.65
CA ILE A 338 -4.98 -1.32 -2.92
C ILE A 338 -5.56 -2.73 -3.06
N ILE A 339 -4.84 -3.66 -2.46
CA ILE A 339 -5.22 -5.02 -2.19
C ILE A 339 -4.85 -5.37 -0.75
N ASP A 340 -5.73 -6.09 -0.05
CA ASP A 340 -5.46 -6.72 1.24
C ASP A 340 -5.50 -8.27 1.11
N SER A 341 -5.66 -8.99 2.23
CA SER A 341 -5.84 -10.46 2.25
C SER A 341 -7.01 -11.03 1.43
N SER A 342 -8.05 -10.23 1.19
CA SER A 342 -9.43 -10.62 0.88
C SER A 342 -10.09 -9.76 -0.20
N TYR A 343 -9.73 -8.49 -0.29
CA TYR A 343 -10.36 -7.50 -1.17
C TYR A 343 -9.33 -6.62 -1.91
N ILE A 344 -9.66 -6.31 -3.16
CA ILE A 344 -9.08 -5.21 -3.93
C ILE A 344 -10.06 -4.05 -3.88
N TYR A 345 -9.58 -2.87 -3.53
CA TYR A 345 -10.36 -1.65 -3.46
C TYR A 345 -9.87 -0.71 -4.56
N VAL A 346 -10.78 -0.24 -5.41
CA VAL A 346 -10.43 0.48 -6.64
C VAL A 346 -11.07 1.85 -6.64
N ALA A 347 -10.26 2.88 -6.88
CA ALA A 347 -10.73 4.17 -7.31
C ALA A 347 -11.01 4.15 -8.81
N ASP A 348 -12.26 4.36 -9.23
CA ASP A 348 -12.62 4.56 -10.63
C ASP A 348 -13.36 5.88 -10.87
N ILE A 349 -13.59 6.23 -12.14
CA ILE A 349 -14.24 7.50 -12.52
C ILE A 349 -15.70 7.66 -12.06
N TYR A 350 -16.33 6.60 -11.56
CA TYR A 350 -17.70 6.58 -11.06
C TYR A 350 -17.81 6.36 -9.55
N GLY A 351 -16.74 5.87 -8.90
CA GLY A 351 -16.70 5.83 -7.45
C GLY A 351 -15.56 4.98 -6.88
N ILE A 352 -15.87 4.24 -5.81
CA ILE A 352 -15.02 3.19 -5.28
C ILE A 352 -15.67 1.84 -5.55
N THR A 353 -14.93 0.92 -6.16
CA THR A 353 -15.38 -0.45 -6.45
C THR A 353 -14.64 -1.42 -5.53
N ILE A 354 -15.36 -2.28 -4.80
CA ILE A 354 -14.77 -3.27 -3.89
C ILE A 354 -14.91 -4.67 -4.51
N ILE A 355 -13.79 -5.35 -4.69
CA ILE A 355 -13.68 -6.59 -5.45
C ILE A 355 -13.11 -7.66 -4.52
N LYS A 356 -13.91 -8.67 -4.20
CA LYS A 356 -13.41 -9.82 -3.45
C LYS A 356 -12.47 -10.68 -4.30
N HIS A 357 -11.34 -11.12 -3.75
CA HIS A 357 -10.47 -12.11 -4.37
C HIS A 357 -10.27 -13.35 -3.52
N ASN A 358 -9.71 -14.38 -4.16
CA ASN A 358 -9.23 -15.61 -3.52
C ASN A 358 -7.72 -15.80 -3.78
N LEU A 359 -7.00 -14.72 -4.05
CA LEU A 359 -5.54 -14.72 -4.13
C LEU A 359 -4.98 -15.17 -2.79
N ILE A 360 -4.07 -16.13 -2.81
CA ILE A 360 -3.44 -16.67 -1.60
C ILE A 360 -2.07 -16.02 -1.52
N ASP A 361 -1.78 -15.26 -0.46
CA ASP A 361 -0.38 -14.95 -0.17
C ASP A 361 0.34 -16.26 0.15
N ILE A 362 1.06 -16.76 -0.86
CA ILE A 362 2.02 -17.84 -0.72
C ILE A 362 3.36 -17.13 -0.56
N PRO A 363 3.95 -17.08 0.65
CA PRO A 363 5.25 -16.45 0.83
C PRO A 363 6.23 -17.05 -0.17
N ALA A 364 7.00 -16.20 -0.86
CA ALA A 364 7.95 -16.59 -1.93
C ALA A 364 9.01 -17.62 -1.51
N HIS A 365 9.01 -17.99 -0.23
CA HIS A 365 9.89 -18.92 0.44
C HIS A 365 9.29 -20.32 0.62
N ILE A 366 8.12 -20.62 0.03
CA ILE A 366 7.82 -21.99 -0.40
C ILE A 366 8.67 -22.25 -1.66
N PRO A 367 9.72 -23.11 -1.61
CA PRO A 367 10.47 -23.44 -2.80
C PRO A 367 9.53 -24.04 -3.84
N LYS A 368 9.59 -23.56 -5.09
CA LYS A 368 8.89 -24.19 -6.23
C LYS A 368 9.39 -25.63 -6.51
N ASP A 369 10.45 -26.07 -5.83
CA ASP A 369 10.74 -27.49 -5.65
C ASP A 369 9.62 -28.17 -4.85
N HIS A 370 8.93 -29.11 -5.48
CA HIS A 370 7.86 -29.97 -4.93
C HIS A 370 8.38 -30.97 -3.85
N ARG A 371 9.28 -30.54 -2.97
CA ARG A 371 10.07 -31.36 -2.04
C ARG A 371 10.00 -30.95 -0.57
N LEU A 372 9.27 -29.88 -0.22
CA LEU A 372 9.04 -29.52 1.19
C LEU A 372 8.49 -30.70 1.99
N LEU A 373 7.58 -31.48 1.41
CA LEU A 373 7.13 -32.77 1.94
C LEU A 373 7.00 -33.76 0.79
N SER A 374 7.83 -34.79 0.79
CA SER A 374 7.81 -35.85 -0.23
C SER A 374 6.73 -36.88 0.08
N GLN A 375 6.20 -37.52 -0.97
CA GLN A 375 5.29 -38.65 -0.81
C GLN A 375 5.95 -39.75 0.04
N ASN A 376 5.33 -40.07 1.17
CA ASN A 376 5.83 -41.09 2.09
C ASN A 376 5.99 -42.44 1.37
N TYR A 377 7.09 -43.16 1.64
CA TYR A 377 7.38 -44.44 0.99
C TYR A 377 7.75 -45.53 2.01
N PRO A 378 7.19 -46.76 1.91
CA PRO A 378 6.11 -47.13 0.98
C PRO A 378 4.76 -46.50 1.35
N ASN A 379 3.91 -46.28 0.35
CA ASN A 379 2.48 -45.97 0.55
C ASN A 379 1.65 -46.76 -0.48
N PRO A 380 0.76 -47.69 -0.07
CA PRO A 380 0.49 -48.12 1.31
C PRO A 380 1.69 -48.79 2.00
N PHE A 381 1.78 -48.65 3.33
CA PHE A 381 2.77 -49.34 4.17
C PHE A 381 2.15 -50.45 5.03
N ASN A 382 2.99 -51.34 5.55
CA ASN A 382 2.58 -52.44 6.42
C ASN A 382 2.84 -52.11 7.91
N SER A 383 4.10 -51.91 8.29
CA SER A 383 4.50 -51.63 9.68
C SER A 383 5.26 -50.31 9.88
N SER A 384 5.71 -49.68 8.79
CA SER A 384 6.33 -48.35 8.83
C SER A 384 6.44 -47.73 7.44
N THR A 385 6.43 -46.40 7.39
CA THR A 385 6.74 -45.60 6.21
C THR A 385 7.84 -44.59 6.53
N VAL A 386 8.62 -44.23 5.52
CA VAL A 386 9.56 -43.10 5.58
C VAL A 386 8.83 -41.85 5.07
N ILE A 387 8.99 -40.73 5.78
CA ILE A 387 8.54 -39.40 5.36
C ILE A 387 9.81 -38.54 5.23
N GLU A 388 10.03 -38.00 4.03
CA GLU A 388 11.15 -37.11 3.71
C GLU A 388 10.60 -35.68 3.55
N TYR A 389 11.26 -34.69 4.16
CA TYR A 389 10.84 -33.30 4.12
C TYR A 389 12.05 -32.36 4.08
N ALA A 390 11.95 -31.26 3.34
CA ALA A 390 13.03 -30.28 3.20
C ALA A 390 12.74 -29.05 4.07
N VAL A 391 13.73 -28.63 4.86
CA VAL A 391 13.68 -27.42 5.69
C VAL A 391 14.50 -26.33 4.98
N PRO A 392 13.89 -25.24 4.48
CA PRO A 392 14.59 -24.27 3.66
C PRO A 392 15.48 -23.30 4.46
N TYR A 393 15.15 -23.06 5.74
CA TYR A 393 15.87 -22.15 6.66
C TYR A 393 15.88 -22.74 8.07
N ASP A 394 16.91 -22.45 8.87
CA ASP A 394 16.96 -22.88 10.28
C ASP A 394 15.78 -22.26 11.06
N GLY A 395 14.91 -23.08 11.63
CA GLY A 395 13.63 -22.61 12.17
C GLY A 395 12.83 -23.67 12.92
N HIS A 396 11.69 -23.26 13.49
CA HIS A 396 10.79 -24.17 14.20
C HIS A 396 9.91 -24.94 13.20
N VAL A 397 9.93 -26.28 13.28
CA VAL A 397 9.20 -27.17 12.37
C VAL A 397 8.20 -27.99 13.14
N VAL A 398 6.98 -28.05 12.62
CA VAL A 398 5.90 -28.93 13.11
C VAL A 398 5.49 -29.86 11.97
N LEU A 399 5.56 -31.17 12.21
CA LEU A 399 5.10 -32.21 11.28
C LEU A 399 4.02 -33.04 11.95
N ASP A 400 2.78 -32.86 11.49
CA ASP A 400 1.59 -33.52 12.02
C ASP A 400 1.00 -34.51 11.01
N VAL A 401 0.48 -35.63 11.52
CA VAL A 401 -0.30 -36.59 10.73
C VAL A 401 -1.78 -36.46 11.10
N TYR A 402 -2.63 -36.38 10.09
CA TYR A 402 -4.09 -36.30 10.22
C TYR A 402 -4.77 -37.52 9.58
N ASN A 403 -5.94 -37.91 10.09
CA ASN A 403 -6.79 -38.89 9.43
C ASN A 403 -7.69 -38.24 8.37
N ILE A 404 -8.42 -39.05 7.59
CA ILE A 404 -9.31 -38.57 6.52
C ILE A 404 -10.52 -37.73 7.01
N LEU A 405 -10.69 -37.58 8.34
CA LEU A 405 -11.72 -36.75 8.97
C LEU A 405 -11.11 -35.43 9.51
N GLY A 406 -9.85 -35.12 9.19
CA GLY A 406 -9.15 -33.93 9.67
C GLY A 406 -8.73 -33.99 11.14
N GLN A 407 -8.78 -35.17 11.79
CA GLN A 407 -8.38 -35.31 13.19
C GLN A 407 -6.88 -35.63 13.29
N LYS A 408 -6.15 -34.89 14.13
CA LYS A 408 -4.73 -35.12 14.40
C LYS A 408 -4.53 -36.50 15.04
N VAL A 409 -3.71 -37.34 14.40
CA VAL A 409 -3.35 -38.69 14.84
C VAL A 409 -2.13 -38.62 15.74
N VAL A 410 -1.05 -38.00 15.24
CA VAL A 410 0.23 -37.89 15.95
C VAL A 410 0.98 -36.64 15.49
N ASN A 411 1.79 -36.08 16.38
CA ASN A 411 2.84 -35.12 16.03
C ASN A 411 4.16 -35.89 15.92
N LEU A 412 4.81 -35.81 14.77
CA LEU A 412 6.09 -36.48 14.49
C LEU A 412 7.30 -35.60 14.75
N VAL A 413 7.14 -34.29 14.56
CA VAL A 413 8.17 -33.27 14.82
C VAL A 413 7.48 -32.05 15.41
N ASP A 414 8.03 -31.51 16.50
CA ASP A 414 7.66 -30.22 17.08
C ASP A 414 8.93 -29.66 17.72
N GLY A 415 9.62 -28.77 17.02
CA GLY A 415 10.89 -28.21 17.50
C GLY A 415 11.78 -27.59 16.43
N TYR A 416 12.90 -27.02 16.87
CA TYR A 416 13.87 -26.35 15.99
C TYR A 416 14.66 -27.35 15.13
N GLN A 417 14.65 -27.13 13.81
CA GLN A 417 15.41 -27.88 12.81
C GLN A 417 16.33 -26.94 12.03
N ARG A 418 17.47 -27.47 11.59
CA ARG A 418 18.36 -26.75 10.67
C ARG A 418 17.91 -26.93 9.22
N ARG A 419 18.31 -25.98 8.38
CA ARG A 419 18.20 -26.06 6.92
C ARG A 419 18.82 -27.37 6.39
N GLY A 420 18.11 -28.02 5.48
CA GLY A 420 18.54 -29.26 4.82
C GLY A 420 17.39 -30.25 4.62
N ASP A 421 17.72 -31.41 4.06
CA ASP A 421 16.80 -32.54 3.93
C ASP A 421 16.73 -33.33 5.25
N HIS A 422 15.52 -33.70 5.65
CA HIS A 422 15.22 -34.47 6.85
C HIS A 422 14.42 -35.72 6.52
N THR A 423 14.52 -36.73 7.38
CA THR A 423 13.88 -38.02 7.18
C THR A 423 13.38 -38.55 8.51
N ILE A 424 12.11 -38.95 8.57
CA ILE A 424 11.50 -39.56 9.74
C ILE A 424 10.85 -40.91 9.38
N LEU A 425 11.06 -41.91 10.24
CA LEU A 425 10.41 -43.21 10.15
C LEU A 425 9.18 -43.20 11.05
N TRP A 426 8.00 -43.41 10.49
CA TRP A 426 6.74 -43.51 11.23
C TRP A 426 6.19 -44.94 11.16
N ASP A 427 5.74 -45.50 12.29
CA ASP A 427 5.25 -46.89 12.42
C ASP A 427 3.72 -47.03 12.29
N GLY A 428 3.01 -45.93 11.98
CA GLY A 428 1.55 -45.92 11.80
C GLY A 428 0.74 -45.72 13.07
N LYS A 429 1.36 -45.25 14.16
CA LYS A 429 0.72 -45.01 15.47
C LYS A 429 0.95 -43.59 16.01
#